data_AF-A0Z0G4-F1
#
_entry.id   AF-A0Z0G4-F1
#
_cell.length_a   1.000
_cell.length_b   1.000
_cell.length_c   1.000
_cell.angle_alpha   90.00
_cell.angle_beta   90.00
_cell.angle_gamma   90.00
#
_symmetry.space_group_name_H-M   'P 1'
#
loop_
_entity.id
_entity.type
_entity.pdbx_description
1 polymer ?
#
loop_
_entity_poly.entity_id
_entity_poly.type
_entity_poly.pdbx_seq_one_letter_code
_entity_poly.pdbx_strand_id
1 'polypeptide(L)'
;MLNQILSRFRSQPPKTPLRLVVGLNQVDKMIPNGWDERLNSPTNEAEQQIKRRCNDIIKKLSQETEISEQSIEYYSALKRYNLIPLLTKIIQNAYAGFKLDNVKPADPFELADPDVKAFANEERRKMRNGVEEKVDSQSKTLDEIKKIIPEANLKLILEKLQQETKLPPKVAVIGKSGVGKTTTINNLFNAEFKTSPTTVGTTKAQIKEFTLSTGGALTVVDLPGYGRSEAEDQEYDKIYQDLIPSCDLVLLILQADTRDFSDDIEMINKITKWLKNHSVPKR
;
A
#
# COMPACT_ATOMS: atom_id res chain seq x y z
N MET A 1 36.22 -24.27 -15.90
CA MET A 1 36.62 -23.21 -14.94
C MET A 1 35.49 -22.23 -14.64
N LEU A 2 34.65 -21.82 -15.62
CA LEU A 2 33.50 -20.93 -15.38
C LEU A 2 32.42 -21.51 -14.42
N ASN A 3 32.15 -22.82 -14.49
CA ASN A 3 31.10 -23.46 -13.68
C ASN A 3 31.45 -23.60 -12.18
N GLN A 4 32.73 -23.48 -11.79
CA GLN A 4 33.15 -23.48 -10.37
C GLN A 4 33.15 -22.09 -9.74
N ILE A 5 33.17 -21.03 -10.55
CA ILE A 5 33.05 -19.64 -10.06
C ILE A 5 31.57 -19.30 -9.81
N LEU A 6 30.65 -19.82 -10.63
CA LEU A 6 29.21 -19.63 -10.47
C LEU A 6 28.60 -20.40 -9.28
N SER A 7 29.24 -21.46 -8.78
CA SER A 7 28.73 -22.20 -7.62
C SER A 7 29.05 -21.54 -6.27
N ARG A 8 29.99 -20.57 -6.24
CA ARG A 8 30.35 -19.80 -5.02
C ARG A 8 29.46 -18.58 -4.77
N PHE A 9 28.61 -18.21 -5.73
CA PHE A 9 27.57 -17.19 -5.58
C PHE A 9 26.17 -17.79 -5.54
N ARG A 10 25.98 -18.90 -4.81
CA ARG A 10 24.68 -19.12 -4.16
C ARG A 10 24.60 -18.17 -2.97
N SER A 11 24.52 -16.87 -3.24
CA SER A 11 23.92 -15.95 -2.28
C SER A 11 22.57 -16.57 -1.93
N GLN A 12 22.26 -16.64 -0.62
CA GLN A 12 20.88 -16.90 -0.26
C GLN A 12 20.03 -15.91 -1.06
N PRO A 13 18.91 -16.36 -1.67
CA PRO A 13 18.02 -15.43 -2.35
C PRO A 13 17.79 -14.26 -1.39
N PRO A 14 17.90 -13.00 -1.84
CA PRO A 14 17.70 -11.85 -0.97
C PRO A 14 16.40 -12.09 -0.22
N LYS A 15 16.44 -12.03 1.13
CA LYS A 15 15.26 -12.27 1.97
C LYS A 15 14.14 -11.41 1.41
N THR A 16 13.17 -12.04 0.77
CA THR A 16 12.01 -11.35 0.23
C THR A 16 11.31 -10.70 1.42
N PRO A 17 10.98 -9.40 1.36
CA PRO A 17 10.30 -8.74 2.45
C PRO A 17 8.98 -9.48 2.73
N LEU A 18 8.57 -9.53 3.99
CA LEU A 18 7.28 -10.08 4.35
C LEU A 18 6.20 -9.29 3.60
N ARG A 19 5.30 -10.00 2.93
CA ARG A 19 4.22 -9.42 2.11
C ARG A 19 3.09 -8.82 2.96
N LEU A 20 3.46 -8.10 4.00
CA LEU A 20 2.61 -7.48 5.00
C LEU A 20 3.04 -6.02 5.18
N VAL A 21 2.05 -5.13 5.18
CA VAL A 21 2.18 -3.75 5.62
C VAL A 21 1.10 -3.50 6.67
N VAL A 22 1.49 -2.84 7.76
CA VAL A 22 0.55 -2.39 8.79
C VAL A 22 0.33 -0.89 8.66
N GLY A 23 -0.93 -0.48 8.50
CA GLY A 23 -1.33 0.91 8.46
C GLY A 23 -2.00 1.34 9.77
N LEU A 24 -1.38 2.23 10.54
CA LEU A 24 -1.98 2.90 11.70
C LEU A 24 -2.86 4.06 11.20
N ASN A 25 -4.16 3.81 11.05
CA ASN A 25 -5.10 4.79 10.52
C ASN A 25 -5.69 5.68 11.62
N GLN A 26 -6.40 6.74 11.22
CA GLN A 26 -7.14 7.66 12.09
C GLN A 26 -6.25 8.53 12.98
N VAL A 27 -5.03 8.84 12.52
CA VAL A 27 -4.13 9.74 13.26
C VAL A 27 -4.70 11.14 13.46
N ASP A 28 -5.64 11.55 12.61
CA ASP A 28 -6.41 12.80 12.71
C ASP A 28 -7.25 12.89 14.00
N LYS A 29 -7.55 11.75 14.65
CA LYS A 29 -8.32 11.69 15.89
C LYS A 29 -7.47 11.62 17.15
N MET A 30 -6.15 11.41 17.02
CA MET A 30 -5.28 11.16 18.18
C MET A 30 -5.11 12.38 19.08
N ILE A 31 -5.14 13.58 18.50
CA ILE A 31 -4.90 14.85 19.19
C ILE A 31 -6.18 15.70 19.08
N PRO A 32 -6.91 15.93 20.20
CA PRO A 32 -8.07 16.81 20.20
C PRO A 32 -7.73 18.20 19.68
N ASN A 33 -8.53 18.73 18.75
CA ASN A 33 -8.31 20.01 18.07
C ASN A 33 -6.92 20.14 17.41
N GLY A 34 -6.26 19.01 17.14
CA GLY A 34 -4.93 18.97 16.54
C GLY A 34 -4.92 19.06 15.02
N TRP A 35 -6.08 19.24 14.39
CA TRP A 35 -6.22 19.29 12.94
C TRP A 35 -6.66 20.68 12.48
N ASP A 36 -5.90 21.27 11.56
CA ASP A 36 -6.30 22.47 10.85
C ASP A 36 -7.14 22.04 9.64
N GLU A 37 -8.45 22.29 9.70
CA GLU A 37 -9.38 21.94 8.62
C GLU A 37 -9.16 22.79 7.37
N ARG A 38 -8.75 24.04 7.53
CA ARG A 38 -8.50 24.94 6.40
C ARG A 38 -7.31 24.47 5.57
N LEU A 39 -6.23 24.02 6.24
CA LEU A 39 -5.04 23.48 5.57
C LEU A 39 -5.16 21.97 5.26
N ASN A 40 -6.13 21.29 5.85
CA ASN A 40 -6.23 19.83 5.90
C ASN A 40 -4.90 19.17 6.34
N SER A 41 -4.35 19.65 7.44
CA SER A 41 -3.09 19.16 8.00
C SER A 41 -3.12 19.18 9.53
N PRO A 42 -2.33 18.36 10.22
CA PRO A 42 -2.15 18.53 11.65
C PRO A 42 -1.52 19.90 11.95
N THR A 43 -1.80 20.47 13.12
CA THR A 43 -1.02 21.60 13.64
C THR A 43 0.41 21.14 13.93
N ASN A 44 1.38 22.07 13.97
CA ASN A 44 2.78 21.72 14.25
C ASN A 44 2.95 20.94 15.57
N GLU A 45 2.20 21.33 16.61
CA GLU A 45 2.21 20.64 17.90
C GLU A 45 1.59 19.24 17.81
N ALA A 46 0.45 19.12 17.12
CA ALA A 46 -0.21 17.84 16.92
C ALA A 46 0.64 16.89 16.07
N GLU A 47 1.32 17.37 15.05
CA GLU A 47 2.21 16.56 14.21
C GLU A 47 3.35 15.94 15.03
N GLN A 48 3.99 16.74 15.90
CA GLN A 48 5.04 16.24 16.80
C GLN A 48 4.50 15.16 17.76
N GLN A 49 3.30 15.35 18.29
CA GLN A 49 2.68 14.39 19.20
C GLN A 49 2.21 13.12 18.49
N ILE A 50 1.60 13.23 17.31
CA ILE A 50 1.23 12.10 16.44
C ILE A 50 2.48 11.28 16.15
N LYS A 51 3.55 11.92 15.66
CA LYS A 51 4.82 11.26 15.35
C LYS A 51 5.37 10.50 16.55
N ARG A 52 5.39 11.13 17.73
CA ARG A 52 5.87 10.48 18.96
C ARG A 52 5.02 9.25 19.31
N ARG A 53 3.70 9.41 19.40
CA ARG A 53 2.78 8.32 19.79
C ARG A 53 2.78 7.17 18.78
N CYS A 54 2.76 7.48 17.49
CA CYS A 54 2.85 6.46 16.44
C CYS A 54 4.18 5.70 16.50
N ASN A 55 5.31 6.38 16.75
CA ASN A 55 6.59 5.70 16.92
C ASN A 55 6.61 4.77 18.14
N ASP A 56 5.93 5.14 19.23
CA ASP A 56 5.82 4.27 20.41
C ASP A 56 4.97 3.02 20.08
N ILE A 57 3.87 3.18 19.33
CA ILE A 57 3.04 2.06 18.84
C ILE A 57 3.85 1.16 17.89
N ILE A 58 4.56 1.74 16.91
CA ILE A 58 5.39 1.02 15.95
C ILE A 58 6.43 0.14 16.67
N LYS A 59 7.15 0.71 17.65
CA LYS A 59 8.14 -0.02 18.45
C LYS A 59 7.48 -1.16 19.22
N LYS A 60 6.32 -0.91 19.85
CA LYS A 60 5.58 -1.95 20.57
C LYS A 60 5.21 -3.11 19.66
N LEU A 61 4.60 -2.83 18.50
CA LEU A 61 4.20 -3.87 17.54
C LEU A 61 5.41 -4.66 17.02
N SER A 62 6.53 -3.99 16.71
CA SER A 62 7.76 -4.65 16.26
C SER A 62 8.51 -5.42 17.36
N GLN A 63 8.28 -5.12 18.64
CA GLN A 63 8.84 -5.89 19.76
C GLN A 63 8.01 -7.13 20.10
N GLU A 64 6.69 -7.03 19.96
CA GLU A 64 5.75 -8.12 20.31
C GLU A 64 5.41 -9.04 19.13
N THR A 65 5.87 -8.71 17.93
CA THR A 65 5.66 -9.49 16.71
C THR A 65 6.93 -9.53 15.86
N GLU A 66 6.93 -10.30 14.78
CA GLU A 66 8.08 -10.39 13.87
C GLU A 66 8.05 -9.34 12.74
N ILE A 67 7.19 -8.32 12.85
CA ILE A 67 7.03 -7.30 11.82
C ILE A 67 8.12 -6.21 11.93
N SER A 68 8.67 -5.78 10.80
CA SER A 68 9.65 -4.70 10.74
C SER A 68 8.98 -3.33 10.87
N GLU A 69 9.58 -2.40 11.60
CA GLU A 69 9.11 -1.00 11.69
C GLU A 69 8.99 -0.35 10.29
N GLN A 70 9.83 -0.76 9.35
CA GLN A 70 9.80 -0.26 7.96
C GLN A 70 8.53 -0.66 7.21
N SER A 71 7.80 -1.66 7.69
CA SER A 71 6.52 -2.12 7.13
C SER A 71 5.29 -1.52 7.81
N ILE A 72 5.48 -0.61 8.76
CA ILE A 72 4.38 0.05 9.48
C ILE A 72 4.33 1.53 9.13
N GLU A 73 3.21 2.04 8.64
CA GLU A 73 3.02 3.48 8.37
C GLU A 73 1.81 4.02 9.11
N TYR A 74 1.87 5.27 9.57
CA TYR A 74 0.71 5.96 10.15
C TYR A 74 0.15 7.00 9.20
N TYR A 75 -1.17 7.09 9.14
CA TYR A 75 -1.87 7.88 8.13
C TYR A 75 -3.28 8.23 8.56
N SER A 76 -3.92 9.14 7.82
CA SER A 76 -5.37 9.33 7.89
C SER A 76 -5.97 9.06 6.52
N ALA A 77 -6.73 7.99 6.40
CA ALA A 77 -7.50 7.69 5.21
C ALA A 77 -8.51 8.80 4.92
N LEU A 78 -9.18 9.31 5.96
CA LEU A 78 -10.23 10.32 5.85
C LEU A 78 -9.66 11.65 5.38
N LYS A 79 -8.57 12.10 6.00
CA LYS A 79 -7.89 13.37 5.68
C LYS A 79 -6.88 13.24 4.53
N ARG A 80 -6.69 12.04 3.99
CA ARG A 80 -5.70 11.71 2.93
C ARG A 80 -4.25 12.06 3.30
N TYR A 81 -3.97 12.17 4.60
CA TYR A 81 -2.65 12.46 5.13
C TYR A 81 -1.79 11.19 5.13
N ASN A 82 -0.53 11.31 4.70
CA ASN A 82 0.46 10.22 4.59
C ASN A 82 0.07 9.02 3.70
N LEU A 83 -0.83 9.18 2.72
CA LEU A 83 -1.14 8.09 1.78
C LEU A 83 0.03 7.72 0.85
N ILE A 84 0.88 8.67 0.48
CA ILE A 84 2.06 8.43 -0.38
C ILE A 84 3.15 7.62 0.35
N PRO A 85 3.55 7.95 1.59
CA PRO A 85 4.38 7.07 2.42
C PRO A 85 3.81 5.65 2.56
N LEU A 86 2.50 5.51 2.79
CA LEU A 86 1.85 4.21 2.89
C LEU A 86 1.95 3.41 1.58
N LEU A 87 1.67 4.05 0.44
CA LEU A 87 1.82 3.42 -0.88
C LEU A 87 3.27 3.00 -1.15
N THR A 88 4.24 3.82 -0.75
CA THR A 88 5.68 3.49 -0.89
C THR A 88 6.01 2.18 -0.16
N LYS A 89 5.54 2.02 1.08
CA LYS A 89 5.76 0.80 1.87
C LYS A 89 5.04 -0.41 1.27
N ILE A 90 3.84 -0.22 0.73
CA ILE A 90 3.12 -1.25 -0.04
C ILE A 90 3.96 -1.74 -1.22
N ILE A 91 4.51 -0.82 -2.01
CA ILE A 91 5.33 -1.17 -3.18
C ILE A 91 6.61 -1.90 -2.74
N GLN A 92 7.26 -1.43 -1.68
CA GLN A 92 8.50 -2.03 -1.17
C GLN A 92 8.32 -3.44 -0.59
N ASN A 93 7.14 -3.74 -0.03
CA ASN A 93 6.87 -5.01 0.63
C ASN A 93 6.12 -6.02 -0.24
N ALA A 94 5.64 -5.61 -1.40
CA ALA A 94 4.93 -6.51 -2.29
C ALA A 94 5.87 -7.52 -2.96
N TYR A 95 5.29 -8.63 -3.41
CA TYR A 95 6.04 -9.66 -4.16
C TYR A 95 6.65 -9.10 -5.47
N ALA A 96 7.77 -9.67 -5.90
CA ALA A 96 8.45 -9.27 -7.14
C ALA A 96 7.51 -9.36 -8.36
N GLY A 97 7.47 -8.30 -9.18
CA GLY A 97 6.54 -8.16 -10.31
C GLY A 97 5.26 -7.37 -9.99
N PHE A 98 5.09 -6.92 -8.74
CA PHE A 98 4.04 -6.00 -8.34
C PHE A 98 4.27 -4.60 -8.93
N LYS A 99 3.43 -4.19 -9.88
CA LYS A 99 3.51 -2.88 -10.55
C LYS A 99 2.32 -2.02 -10.12
N LEU A 100 2.56 -1.09 -9.19
CA LEU A 100 1.62 0.00 -8.83
C LEU A 100 2.13 1.36 -9.27
N ASP A 101 3.03 1.42 -10.25
CA ASP A 101 3.56 2.67 -10.83
C ASP A 101 2.45 3.64 -11.28
N ASN A 102 1.24 3.09 -11.44
CA ASN A 102 0.05 3.76 -11.90
C ASN A 102 -1.00 4.10 -10.82
N VAL A 103 -0.75 3.72 -9.56
CA VAL A 103 -1.60 4.14 -8.43
C VAL A 103 -1.24 5.56 -8.03
N LYS A 104 -2.25 6.43 -7.94
CA LYS A 104 -2.10 7.80 -7.46
C LYS A 104 -3.08 8.05 -6.34
N PRO A 105 -2.65 8.02 -5.07
CA PRO A 105 -3.53 8.29 -3.94
C PRO A 105 -4.27 9.62 -4.10
N ALA A 106 -5.47 9.68 -3.52
CA ALA A 106 -6.31 10.85 -3.53
C ALA A 106 -5.58 12.01 -2.85
N ASP A 107 -5.67 13.17 -3.49
CA ASP A 107 -4.94 14.35 -3.08
C ASP A 107 -5.50 14.95 -1.77
N PRO A 108 -4.66 15.17 -0.74
CA PRO A 108 -5.08 15.82 0.50
C PRO A 108 -5.51 17.28 0.31
N PHE A 109 -4.96 18.03 -0.64
CA PHE A 109 -5.32 19.44 -0.83
C PHE A 109 -6.72 19.63 -1.41
N GLU A 110 -7.32 18.58 -1.96
CA GLU A 110 -8.72 18.58 -2.39
C GLU A 110 -9.72 18.68 -1.22
N LEU A 111 -9.26 18.44 0.02
CA LEU A 111 -10.05 18.58 1.24
C LEU A 111 -9.77 19.90 1.98
N ALA A 112 -8.80 20.69 1.52
CA ALA A 112 -8.47 21.99 2.10
C ALA A 112 -9.47 23.08 1.65
N ASP A 113 -9.42 24.24 2.30
CA ASP A 113 -10.25 25.39 1.92
C ASP A 113 -10.04 25.78 0.45
N PRO A 114 -11.07 26.34 -0.24
CA PRO A 114 -11.00 26.65 -1.67
C PRO A 114 -9.79 27.47 -2.09
N ASP A 115 -9.41 28.47 -1.28
CA ASP A 115 -8.27 29.34 -1.56
C ASP A 115 -6.94 28.59 -1.45
N VAL A 116 -6.82 27.69 -0.47
CA VAL A 116 -5.64 26.83 -0.26
C VAL A 116 -5.52 25.84 -1.42
N LYS A 117 -6.64 25.25 -1.84
CA LYS A 117 -6.71 24.38 -3.01
C LYS A 117 -6.31 25.11 -4.29
N ALA A 118 -6.82 26.33 -4.51
CA ALA A 118 -6.49 27.15 -5.67
C ALA A 118 -4.99 27.46 -5.70
N PHE A 119 -4.43 27.87 -4.56
CA PHE A 119 -3.00 28.12 -4.41
C PHE A 119 -2.17 26.86 -4.72
N ALA A 120 -2.52 25.72 -4.12
CA ALA A 120 -1.81 24.45 -4.36
C ALA A 120 -1.83 24.05 -5.85
N ASN A 121 -2.95 24.25 -6.53
CA ASN A 121 -3.07 23.98 -7.96
C ASN A 121 -2.24 24.93 -8.82
N GLU A 122 -2.17 26.21 -8.46
CA GLU A 122 -1.32 27.19 -9.13
C GLU A 122 0.17 26.82 -8.99
N GLU A 123 0.62 26.50 -7.77
CA GLU A 123 2.00 26.12 -7.49
C GLU A 123 2.40 24.84 -8.24
N ARG A 124 1.51 23.84 -8.29
CA ARG A 124 1.73 22.62 -9.10
C ARG A 124 1.86 22.94 -10.59
N ARG A 125 1.10 23.89 -11.12
CA ARG A 125 1.20 24.31 -12.52
C ARG A 125 2.55 24.97 -12.80
N LYS A 126 3.02 25.83 -11.91
CA LYS A 126 4.37 26.44 -11.99
C LYS A 126 5.46 25.37 -11.97
N MET A 127 5.36 24.41 -11.05
CA MET A 127 6.32 23.30 -10.96
C MET A 127 6.29 22.40 -12.20
N ARG A 128 5.12 22.06 -12.74
CA ARG A 128 4.99 21.26 -13.96
C ARG A 128 5.65 21.94 -15.15
N ASN A 129 5.41 23.23 -15.35
CA ASN A 129 6.03 23.98 -16.44
C ASN A 129 7.56 23.96 -16.34
N GLY A 130 8.12 24.09 -15.12
CA GLY A 130 9.57 23.97 -14.90
C GLY A 130 10.12 22.54 -15.00
N VAL A 131 9.28 21.51 -14.85
CA VAL A 131 9.65 20.10 -15.06
C VAL A 131 9.59 19.74 -16.54
N GLU A 132 8.62 20.22 -17.31
CA GLU A 132 8.54 20.00 -18.76
C GLU A 132 9.79 20.53 -19.48
N GLU A 133 10.29 21.71 -19.08
CA GLU A 133 11.58 22.25 -19.56
C GLU A 133 12.79 21.33 -19.25
N LYS A 134 12.75 20.58 -18.14
CA LYS A 134 13.81 19.62 -17.77
C LYS A 134 13.63 18.24 -18.42
N VAL A 135 12.40 17.80 -18.65
CA VAL A 135 12.11 16.50 -19.29
C VAL A 135 12.54 16.51 -20.77
N ASP A 136 12.45 17.64 -21.46
CA ASP A 136 12.97 17.78 -22.83
C ASP A 136 14.48 17.51 -22.92
N SER A 137 15.23 17.77 -21.84
CA SER A 137 16.66 17.42 -21.74
C SER A 137 16.91 15.91 -21.54
N GLN A 138 16.06 15.21 -20.79
CA GLN A 138 16.14 13.75 -20.58
C GLN A 138 15.62 12.94 -21.78
N SER A 139 14.64 13.46 -22.51
CA SER A 139 14.15 12.85 -23.77
C SER A 139 15.30 12.68 -24.76
N LYS A 140 16.18 13.69 -24.86
CA LYS A 140 17.39 13.64 -25.69
C LYS A 140 18.31 12.48 -25.29
N THR A 141 18.47 12.22 -23.98
CA THR A 141 19.26 11.09 -23.46
C THR A 141 18.62 9.74 -23.76
N LEU A 142 17.29 9.61 -23.69
CA LEU A 142 16.59 8.37 -24.04
C LEU A 142 16.69 8.04 -25.54
N ASP A 143 16.68 9.06 -26.40
CA ASP A 143 16.85 8.88 -27.84
C ASP A 143 18.28 8.48 -28.22
N GLU A 144 19.28 8.85 -27.41
CA GLU A 144 20.64 8.33 -27.54
C GLU A 144 20.74 6.85 -27.12
N ILE A 145 20.05 6.44 -26.06
CA ILE A 145 20.00 5.04 -25.62
C ILE A 145 19.33 4.15 -26.68
N LYS A 146 18.26 4.62 -27.34
CA LYS A 146 17.59 3.91 -28.44
C LYS A 146 18.51 3.67 -29.65
N LYS A 147 19.53 4.52 -29.85
CA LYS A 147 20.53 4.33 -30.92
C LYS A 147 21.56 3.24 -30.59
N ILE A 148 21.73 2.91 -29.31
CA ILE A 148 22.74 1.95 -28.83
C ILE A 148 22.14 0.54 -28.71
N ILE A 149 20.83 0.43 -28.45
CA ILE A 149 20.14 -0.85 -28.29
C ILE A 149 19.41 -1.22 -29.59
N PRO A 150 19.72 -2.37 -30.22
CA PRO A 150 19.01 -2.82 -31.42
C PRO A 150 17.50 -2.95 -31.19
N GLU A 151 16.68 -2.51 -32.14
CA GLU A 151 15.21 -2.49 -32.02
C GLU A 151 14.61 -3.86 -31.65
N ALA A 152 15.18 -4.95 -32.14
CA ALA A 152 14.77 -6.32 -31.80
C ALA A 152 14.94 -6.65 -30.30
N ASN A 153 16.01 -6.14 -29.68
CA ASN A 153 16.25 -6.32 -28.24
C ASN A 153 15.34 -5.41 -27.42
N LEU A 154 15.07 -4.19 -27.88
CA LEU A 154 14.11 -3.29 -27.24
C LEU A 154 12.70 -3.89 -27.25
N LYS A 155 12.27 -4.44 -28.40
CA LYS A 155 10.98 -5.12 -28.55
C LYS A 155 10.88 -6.34 -27.63
N LEU A 156 11.93 -7.16 -27.55
CA LEU A 156 11.97 -8.31 -26.65
C LEU A 156 11.93 -7.90 -25.16
N ILE A 157 12.60 -6.81 -24.79
CA ILE A 157 12.54 -6.24 -23.43
C ILE A 157 11.12 -5.73 -23.13
N LEU A 158 10.51 -4.98 -24.05
CA LEU A 158 9.14 -4.48 -23.91
C LEU A 158 8.11 -5.62 -23.85
N GLU A 159 8.25 -6.65 -24.69
CA GLU A 159 7.40 -7.83 -24.68
C GLU A 159 7.56 -8.63 -23.38
N LYS A 160 8.79 -8.77 -22.85
CA LYS A 160 9.02 -9.38 -21.52
C LYS A 160 8.41 -8.55 -20.39
N LEU A 161 8.56 -7.21 -20.43
CA LEU A 161 7.94 -6.29 -19.46
C LEU A 161 6.41 -6.34 -19.50
N GLN A 162 5.82 -6.55 -20.69
CA GLN A 162 4.39 -6.74 -20.90
C GLN A 162 3.92 -8.16 -20.51
N GLN A 163 4.72 -9.20 -20.76
CA GLN A 163 4.36 -10.57 -20.38
C GLN A 163 4.40 -10.80 -18.87
N GLU A 164 5.22 -10.06 -18.12
CA GLU A 164 5.17 -10.00 -16.65
C GLU A 164 3.86 -9.39 -16.10
N THR A 165 3.03 -8.76 -16.93
CA THR A 165 1.77 -8.09 -16.53
C THR A 165 0.49 -8.90 -16.79
N LYS A 166 0.57 -10.24 -16.84
CA LYS A 166 -0.60 -11.07 -17.16
C LYS A 166 -1.67 -11.18 -16.08
N LEU A 167 -1.37 -10.81 -14.82
CA LEU A 167 -2.35 -10.82 -13.74
C LEU A 167 -2.26 -9.50 -12.94
N PRO A 168 -3.39 -8.82 -12.68
CA PRO A 168 -3.39 -7.61 -11.86
C PRO A 168 -2.82 -7.91 -10.46
N PRO A 169 -2.03 -7.00 -9.87
CA PRO A 169 -1.65 -7.08 -8.47
C PRO A 169 -2.86 -7.32 -7.57
N LYS A 170 -2.74 -8.21 -6.58
CA LYS A 170 -3.79 -8.60 -5.66
C LYS A 170 -3.44 -8.19 -4.24
N VAL A 171 -4.17 -7.24 -3.67
CA VAL A 171 -3.93 -6.72 -2.31
C VAL A 171 -5.08 -7.14 -1.41
N ALA A 172 -4.77 -7.87 -0.34
CA ALA A 172 -5.73 -8.11 0.74
C ALA A 172 -5.78 -6.91 1.68
N VAL A 173 -6.96 -6.47 2.09
CA VAL A 173 -7.15 -5.43 3.11
C VAL A 173 -7.93 -6.02 4.27
N ILE A 174 -7.35 -5.94 5.47
CA ILE A 174 -7.89 -6.53 6.71
C ILE A 174 -7.74 -5.54 7.86
N GLY A 175 -8.55 -5.68 8.92
CA GLY A 175 -8.60 -4.75 10.06
C GLY A 175 -9.93 -4.88 10.80
N LYS A 176 -10.00 -4.49 12.07
CA LYS A 176 -11.24 -4.49 12.88
C LYS A 176 -12.37 -3.69 12.20
N SER A 177 -13.59 -3.83 12.70
CA SER A 177 -14.70 -2.98 12.25
C SER A 177 -14.42 -1.50 12.58
N GLY A 178 -14.79 -0.57 11.71
CA GLY A 178 -14.63 0.86 11.97
C GLY A 178 -13.22 1.45 11.81
N VAL A 179 -12.17 0.64 11.61
CA VAL A 179 -10.77 1.14 11.46
C VAL A 179 -10.51 1.93 10.16
N GLY A 180 -11.46 1.91 9.22
CA GLY A 180 -11.40 2.70 7.98
C GLY A 180 -10.99 1.96 6.71
N LYS A 181 -11.09 0.62 6.66
CA LYS A 181 -10.75 -0.21 5.48
C LYS A 181 -11.28 0.34 4.16
N THR A 182 -12.59 0.57 4.07
CA THR A 182 -13.24 1.04 2.83
C THR A 182 -12.75 2.43 2.43
N THR A 183 -12.60 3.35 3.40
CA THR A 183 -12.05 4.69 3.15
C THR A 183 -10.61 4.61 2.65
N THR A 184 -9.79 3.73 3.22
CA THR A 184 -8.42 3.50 2.76
C THR A 184 -8.41 2.96 1.34
N ILE A 185 -9.22 1.94 1.00
CA ILE A 185 -9.29 1.40 -0.36
C ILE A 185 -9.61 2.51 -1.37
N ASN A 186 -10.64 3.30 -1.09
CA ASN A 186 -11.10 4.36 -2.01
C ASN A 186 -10.06 5.46 -2.19
N ASN A 187 -9.47 5.96 -1.09
CA ASN A 187 -8.56 7.10 -1.14
C ASN A 187 -7.12 6.70 -1.48
N LEU A 188 -6.63 5.52 -1.08
CA LEU A 188 -5.27 5.09 -1.36
C LEU A 188 -5.09 4.64 -2.80
N PHE A 189 -6.03 3.85 -3.32
CA PHE A 189 -5.93 3.34 -4.68
C PHE A 189 -6.55 4.30 -5.71
N ASN A 190 -7.48 5.16 -5.28
CA ASN A 190 -8.06 6.25 -6.07
C ASN A 190 -8.33 5.84 -7.53
N ALA A 191 -9.02 4.70 -7.66
CA ALA A 191 -9.19 3.97 -8.90
C ALA A 191 -10.68 3.80 -9.21
N GLU A 192 -11.01 3.76 -10.50
CA GLU A 192 -12.39 3.58 -10.96
C GLU A 192 -12.78 2.10 -10.89
N PHE A 193 -13.94 1.81 -10.32
CA PHE A 193 -14.51 0.46 -10.29
C PHE A 193 -14.84 0.02 -11.71
N LYS A 194 -14.16 -1.04 -12.21
CA LYS A 194 -14.48 -1.59 -13.55
C LYS A 194 -15.58 -2.63 -13.52
N THR A 195 -15.75 -3.34 -12.41
CA THR A 195 -16.71 -4.44 -12.30
C THR A 195 -17.51 -4.35 -11.02
N SER A 196 -18.79 -4.70 -11.12
CA SER A 196 -19.68 -4.89 -9.98
C SER A 196 -18.99 -5.77 -8.93
N PRO A 197 -19.09 -5.46 -7.62
CA PRO A 197 -18.67 -6.40 -6.59
C PRO A 197 -19.32 -7.76 -6.86
N THR A 198 -18.53 -8.82 -7.01
CA THR A 198 -19.05 -10.19 -6.93
C THR A 198 -19.44 -10.40 -5.47
N THR A 199 -20.66 -9.98 -5.16
CA THR A 199 -21.16 -9.98 -3.79
C THR A 199 -21.51 -11.41 -3.45
N VAL A 200 -20.74 -12.01 -2.55
CA VAL A 200 -21.33 -12.93 -1.59
C VAL A 200 -21.18 -12.21 -0.25
N GLY A 201 -22.32 -11.88 0.37
CA GLY A 201 -22.60 -11.26 1.68
C GLY A 201 -21.53 -10.52 2.50
N THR A 202 -21.96 -9.63 3.39
CA THR A 202 -21.12 -8.92 4.37
C THR A 202 -20.32 -9.84 5.32
N THR A 203 -20.65 -11.14 5.37
CA THR A 203 -19.92 -12.23 6.05
C THR A 203 -18.87 -12.95 5.19
N LYS A 204 -18.71 -12.57 3.91
CA LYS A 204 -17.75 -13.17 2.97
C LYS A 204 -16.91 -12.06 2.32
N ALA A 205 -15.63 -12.34 2.09
CA ALA A 205 -14.69 -11.37 1.53
C ALA A 205 -15.18 -10.81 0.18
N GLN A 206 -14.97 -9.51 -0.06
CA GLN A 206 -15.34 -8.88 -1.31
C GLN A 206 -14.11 -8.74 -2.20
N ILE A 207 -14.18 -9.30 -3.42
CA ILE A 207 -13.13 -9.14 -4.42
C ILE A 207 -13.55 -8.02 -5.37
N LYS A 208 -12.73 -6.98 -5.46
CA LYS A 208 -12.99 -5.76 -6.23
C LYS A 208 -11.88 -5.58 -7.25
N GLU A 209 -12.22 -5.37 -8.52
CA GLU A 209 -11.25 -5.05 -9.56
C GLU A 209 -11.32 -3.57 -9.92
N PHE A 210 -10.18 -2.92 -9.79
CA PHE A 210 -9.98 -1.49 -9.98
C PHE A 210 -9.17 -1.26 -11.24
N THR A 211 -9.53 -0.24 -12.01
CA THR A 211 -8.65 0.29 -13.05
C THR A 211 -7.94 1.52 -12.57
N LEU A 212 -6.63 1.48 -12.71
CA LEU A 212 -5.78 2.55 -12.26
C LEU A 212 -5.85 3.71 -13.26
N SER A 213 -5.87 4.93 -12.74
CA SER A 213 -6.01 6.16 -13.54
C SER A 213 -4.95 6.33 -14.64
N THR A 214 -3.77 5.73 -14.48
CA THR A 214 -2.70 5.75 -15.50
C THR A 214 -2.47 4.41 -16.19
N GLY A 215 -3.44 3.49 -16.12
CA GLY A 215 -3.43 2.21 -16.84
C GLY A 215 -3.07 1.00 -15.97
N GLY A 216 -3.50 -0.19 -16.39
CA GLY A 216 -3.41 -1.42 -15.59
C GLY A 216 -4.62 -1.65 -14.69
N ALA A 217 -4.61 -2.76 -13.96
CA ALA A 217 -5.68 -3.14 -13.04
C ALA A 217 -5.12 -3.61 -11.71
N LEU A 218 -5.91 -3.45 -10.64
CA LEU A 218 -5.60 -3.86 -9.27
C LEU A 218 -6.78 -4.67 -8.75
N THR A 219 -6.52 -5.83 -8.16
CA THR A 219 -7.52 -6.60 -7.43
C THR A 219 -7.37 -6.31 -5.93
N VAL A 220 -8.42 -5.85 -5.29
CA VAL A 220 -8.47 -5.69 -3.83
C VAL A 220 -9.38 -6.77 -3.25
N VAL A 221 -8.87 -7.50 -2.27
CA VAL A 221 -9.62 -8.47 -1.49
C VAL A 221 -9.93 -7.83 -0.14
N ASP A 222 -11.14 -7.29 0.00
CA ASP A 222 -11.63 -6.66 1.23
C ASP A 222 -12.13 -7.77 2.17
N LEU A 223 -11.30 -8.08 3.17
CA LEU A 223 -11.52 -9.18 4.10
C LEU A 223 -12.44 -8.74 5.26
N PRO A 224 -13.25 -9.67 5.84
CA PRO A 224 -14.04 -9.36 7.02
C PRO A 224 -13.15 -8.89 8.17
N GLY A 225 -13.70 -8.06 9.07
CA GLY A 225 -12.95 -7.58 10.22
C GLY A 225 -12.96 -8.59 11.37
N TYR A 226 -11.81 -8.77 12.01
CA TYR A 226 -11.62 -9.65 13.16
C TYR A 226 -12.00 -8.98 14.48
N GLY A 227 -12.04 -9.76 15.56
CA GLY A 227 -12.30 -9.28 16.92
C GLY A 227 -13.76 -8.94 17.15
N ARG A 228 -14.67 -9.75 16.60
CA ARG A 228 -16.13 -9.58 16.78
C ARG A 228 -16.68 -10.53 17.84
N SER A 229 -16.72 -11.82 17.53
CA SER A 229 -17.10 -12.89 18.44
C SER A 229 -16.29 -14.13 18.09
N GLU A 230 -16.04 -15.02 19.05
CA GLU A 230 -15.23 -16.23 18.81
C GLU A 230 -15.80 -17.09 17.68
N ALA A 231 -17.13 -17.20 17.58
CA ALA A 231 -17.80 -17.97 16.54
C ALA A 231 -17.60 -17.35 15.14
N GLU A 232 -17.76 -16.02 15.00
CA GLU A 232 -17.51 -15.33 13.73
C GLU A 232 -16.02 -15.38 13.33
N ASP A 233 -15.12 -15.20 14.30
CA ASP A 233 -13.67 -15.19 14.05
C ASP A 233 -13.18 -16.59 13.60
N GLN A 234 -13.78 -17.68 14.05
CA GLN A 234 -13.48 -19.03 13.54
C GLN A 234 -13.89 -19.21 12.06
N GLU A 235 -15.01 -18.62 11.64
CA GLU A 235 -15.44 -18.65 10.24
C GLU A 235 -14.52 -17.76 9.39
N TYR A 236 -14.16 -16.59 9.89
CA TYR A 236 -13.27 -15.65 9.20
C TYR A 236 -11.85 -16.17 9.07
N ASP A 237 -11.33 -16.89 10.08
CA ASP A 237 -9.99 -17.51 10.03
C ASP A 237 -9.85 -18.49 8.86
N LYS A 238 -10.92 -19.18 8.44
CA LYS A 238 -10.93 -20.02 7.23
C LYS A 238 -10.81 -19.18 5.96
N ILE A 239 -11.60 -18.09 5.88
CA ILE A 239 -11.57 -17.15 4.76
C ILE A 239 -10.17 -16.52 4.61
N TYR A 240 -9.54 -16.15 5.72
CA TYR A 240 -8.19 -15.56 5.73
C TYR A 240 -7.15 -16.57 5.22
N GLN A 241 -7.20 -17.82 5.72
CA GLN A 241 -6.28 -18.88 5.31
C GLN A 241 -6.41 -19.23 3.83
N ASP A 242 -7.62 -19.14 3.26
CA ASP A 242 -7.85 -19.43 1.85
C ASP A 242 -7.36 -18.28 0.94
N LEU A 243 -7.60 -17.02 1.33
CA LEU A 243 -7.38 -15.87 0.44
C LEU A 243 -6.00 -15.23 0.58
N ILE A 244 -5.47 -15.08 1.80
CA ILE A 244 -4.19 -14.39 2.05
C ILE A 244 -3.02 -15.01 1.26
N PRO A 245 -2.87 -16.34 1.17
CA PRO A 245 -1.81 -16.95 0.38
C PRO A 245 -1.83 -16.59 -1.11
N SER A 246 -3.00 -16.22 -1.67
CA SER A 246 -3.14 -15.85 -3.09
C SER A 246 -2.86 -14.37 -3.38
N CYS A 247 -2.79 -13.52 -2.35
CA CYS A 247 -2.55 -12.09 -2.50
C CYS A 247 -1.04 -11.83 -2.63
N ASP A 248 -0.65 -10.76 -3.33
CA ASP A 248 0.75 -10.30 -3.42
C ASP A 248 1.18 -9.49 -2.21
N LEU A 249 0.22 -8.89 -1.52
CA LEU A 249 0.40 -8.10 -0.32
C LEU A 249 -0.84 -8.19 0.57
N VAL A 250 -0.63 -8.14 1.88
CA VAL A 250 -1.66 -7.89 2.88
C VAL A 250 -1.43 -6.50 3.49
N LEU A 251 -2.45 -5.64 3.43
CA LEU A 251 -2.53 -4.39 4.16
C LEU A 251 -3.43 -4.59 5.40
N LEU A 252 -2.82 -4.68 6.57
CA LEU A 252 -3.52 -4.74 7.85
C LEU A 252 -3.70 -3.32 8.40
N ILE A 253 -4.93 -2.89 8.62
CA ILE A 253 -5.26 -1.55 9.10
C ILE A 253 -5.65 -1.61 10.58
N LEU A 254 -4.91 -0.87 11.39
CA LEU A 254 -5.15 -0.71 12.83
C LEU A 254 -5.64 0.71 13.12
N GLN A 255 -6.31 0.89 14.25
CA GLN A 255 -6.70 2.21 14.73
C GLN A 255 -5.56 2.80 15.58
N ALA A 256 -5.07 4.00 15.25
CA ALA A 256 -3.91 4.58 15.95
C ALA A 256 -4.25 5.20 17.33
N ASP A 257 -5.52 5.55 17.56
CA ASP A 257 -5.99 6.18 18.80
C ASP A 257 -6.47 5.18 19.88
N THR A 258 -6.40 3.86 19.62
CA THR A 258 -6.67 2.82 20.62
C THR A 258 -5.51 2.67 21.60
N ARG A 259 -5.81 2.16 22.79
CA ARG A 259 -4.81 1.76 23.80
C ARG A 259 -4.55 0.26 23.81
N ASP A 260 -5.50 -0.51 23.29
CA ASP A 260 -5.45 -1.96 23.27
C ASP A 260 -5.17 -2.46 21.85
N PHE A 261 -4.08 -3.20 21.73
CA PHE A 261 -3.57 -3.80 20.49
C PHE A 261 -3.48 -5.33 20.61
N SER A 262 -4.05 -5.95 21.64
CA SER A 262 -3.88 -7.40 21.89
C SER A 262 -4.37 -8.25 20.70
N ASP A 263 -5.60 -8.03 20.22
CA ASP A 263 -6.10 -8.76 19.04
C ASP A 263 -5.31 -8.40 17.77
N ASP A 264 -4.80 -7.17 17.69
CA ASP A 264 -4.04 -6.70 16.54
C ASP A 264 -2.68 -7.40 16.46
N ILE A 265 -2.02 -7.58 17.60
CA ILE A 265 -0.77 -8.34 17.77
C ILE A 265 -1.00 -9.81 17.43
N GLU A 266 -2.11 -10.42 17.90
CA GLU A 266 -2.48 -11.78 17.53
C GLU A 266 -2.66 -11.90 16.01
N MET A 267 -3.39 -10.96 15.39
CA MET A 267 -3.64 -10.96 13.96
C MET A 267 -2.36 -10.76 13.14
N ILE A 268 -1.46 -9.86 13.55
CA ILE A 268 -0.13 -9.69 12.92
C ILE A 268 0.64 -11.02 12.95
N ASN A 269 0.64 -11.72 14.09
CA ASN A 269 1.33 -12.99 14.24
C ASN A 269 0.70 -14.09 13.36
N LYS A 270 -0.64 -14.19 13.30
CA LYS A 270 -1.36 -15.11 12.41
C LYS A 270 -1.00 -14.87 10.94
N ILE A 271 -1.13 -13.63 10.47
CA ILE A 271 -0.82 -13.26 9.07
C ILE A 271 0.65 -13.51 8.75
N THR A 272 1.56 -13.14 9.66
CA THR A 272 2.99 -13.38 9.50
C THR A 272 3.29 -14.87 9.33
N LYS A 273 2.69 -15.73 10.15
CA LYS A 273 2.83 -17.19 10.03
C LYS A 273 2.30 -17.70 8.69
N TRP A 274 1.11 -17.27 8.27
CA TRP A 274 0.53 -17.68 6.98
C TRP A 274 1.39 -17.26 5.80
N LEU A 275 1.90 -16.02 5.80
CA LEU A 275 2.75 -15.48 4.74
C LEU A 275 4.14 -16.13 4.71
N LYS A 276 4.73 -16.48 5.86
CA LYS A 276 5.99 -17.24 5.90
C LYS A 276 5.85 -18.64 5.32
N ASN A 277 4.71 -19.30 5.56
CA ASN A 277 4.38 -20.60 4.95
C ASN A 277 4.07 -20.49 3.45
N HIS A 278 3.81 -19.27 2.95
CA HIS A 278 3.42 -18.96 1.58
C HIS A 278 4.21 -17.76 1.05
N SER A 279 5.55 -17.82 1.10
CA SER A 279 6.41 -16.69 0.76
C SER A 279 6.19 -16.17 -0.67
N VAL A 280 5.81 -17.06 -1.58
CA VAL A 280 5.38 -16.75 -2.95
C VAL A 280 3.85 -16.80 -3.03
N PRO A 281 3.19 -15.76 -3.60
CA PRO A 281 1.75 -15.78 -3.83
C PRO A 281 1.32 -16.97 -4.71
N LYS A 282 0.29 -17.69 -4.28
CA LYS A 282 -0.36 -18.76 -5.06
C LYS A 282 -1.37 -18.12 -6.03
N ARG A 283 -0.85 -17.47 -7.09
CA ARG A 283 -1.66 -16.87 -8.16
C ARG A 283 -2.26 -17.90 -9.10
#